data_AF-A0A848N6J7-F1
#
_entry.id   AF-A0A848N6J7-F1
#
_cell.length_a   1.000
_cell.length_b   1.000
_cell.length_c   1.000
_cell.angle_alpha   90.00
_cell.angle_beta   90.00
_cell.angle_gamma   90.00
#
_symmetry.space_group_name_H-M   'P 1'
#
loop_
_entity.id
_entity.type
_entity.pdbx_description
1 polymer ?
#
loop_
_entity_poly.entity_id
_entity_poly.type
_entity_poly.pdbx_seq_one_letter_code
_entity_poly.pdbx_strand_id
1 'polypeptide(L)'
;MQHTPPPGAYPQYRIIGLVGRAGAGKDTCADILVKTRGFARLAFADALRDEVVAAFSVDVASFADRVLKERPTPTLQIRRSADEEFIARAKALGYDLWAQRSPREIMRLWGTEYRRQVTADNYWLERANDRVNALLARGIRRICFTDVRYANEAAYVTESLQGDLWRIRRRAADSRHASHSSESDLERIKCKEVIHNELGLQELALEAQAALVRHVLE
;
A
#
# COMPACT_ATOMS: atom_id res chain seq x y z
N MET A 1 7.32 -37.39 -26.03
CA MET A 1 6.17 -37.35 -25.10
C MET A 1 6.35 -36.15 -24.20
N GLN A 2 5.70 -35.04 -24.52
CA GLN A 2 5.72 -33.84 -23.68
C GLN A 2 4.68 -34.07 -22.58
N HIS A 3 5.15 -34.21 -21.35
CA HIS A 3 4.29 -34.40 -20.19
C HIS A 3 3.70 -33.03 -19.84
N THR A 4 2.55 -32.69 -20.43
CA THR A 4 1.78 -31.52 -20.01
C THR A 4 1.19 -31.84 -18.64
N PRO A 5 1.53 -31.10 -17.57
CA PRO A 5 0.94 -31.34 -16.25
C PRO A 5 -0.56 -31.00 -16.28
N PRO A 6 -1.39 -31.67 -15.46
CA PRO A 6 -2.83 -31.45 -15.46
C PRO A 6 -3.19 -30.01 -15.04
N PRO A 7 -4.32 -29.46 -15.51
CA PRO A 7 -4.84 -28.18 -15.02
C PRO A 7 -4.97 -28.23 -13.49
N GLY A 8 -4.31 -27.30 -12.78
CA GLY A 8 -4.29 -27.25 -11.32
C GLY A 8 -2.94 -27.59 -10.65
N ALA A 9 -1.90 -27.91 -11.42
CA ALA A 9 -0.59 -28.34 -10.89
C ALA A 9 0.42 -27.20 -10.56
N TYR A 10 0.03 -25.92 -10.66
CA TYR A 10 0.85 -24.81 -10.16
C TYR A 10 0.38 -24.43 -8.75
N PRO A 11 1.27 -24.08 -7.79
CA PRO A 11 0.80 -23.39 -6.60
C PRO A 11 0.19 -22.08 -7.08
N GLN A 12 -1.13 -21.96 -6.99
CA GLN A 12 -1.84 -20.75 -7.38
C GLN A 12 -1.17 -19.56 -6.69
N TYR A 13 -0.86 -18.50 -7.46
CA TYR A 13 -0.32 -17.28 -6.89
C TYR A 13 -1.26 -16.82 -5.78
N ARG A 14 -0.73 -16.63 -4.57
CA ARG A 14 -1.52 -16.15 -3.44
C ARG A 14 -1.31 -14.66 -3.27
N ILE A 15 -2.28 -13.90 -3.74
CA ILE A 15 -2.28 -12.44 -3.67
C ILE A 15 -3.28 -12.01 -2.59
N ILE A 16 -2.83 -11.19 -1.64
CA ILE A 16 -3.67 -10.63 -0.58
C ILE A 16 -3.51 -9.11 -0.59
N GLY A 17 -4.61 -8.36 -0.61
CA GLY A 17 -4.61 -6.92 -0.39
C GLY A 17 -5.18 -6.55 0.98
N LEU A 18 -4.45 -5.73 1.73
CA LEU A 18 -4.87 -5.27 3.06
C LEU A 18 -5.55 -3.91 2.98
N VAL A 19 -6.77 -3.87 3.51
CA VAL A 19 -7.64 -2.70 3.60
C VAL A 19 -7.83 -2.33 5.07
N GLY A 20 -7.93 -1.04 5.39
CA GLY A 20 -8.20 -0.59 6.76
C GLY A 20 -7.58 0.76 7.09
N ARG A 21 -8.00 1.36 8.19
CA ARG A 21 -7.59 2.73 8.57
C ARG A 21 -6.16 2.79 9.08
N ALA A 22 -5.60 3.99 9.15
CA ALA A 22 -4.28 4.21 9.74
C ALA A 22 -4.29 3.78 11.22
N GLY A 23 -3.32 2.95 11.62
CA GLY A 23 -3.26 2.39 12.97
C GLY A 23 -4.11 1.15 13.22
N ALA A 24 -4.84 0.65 12.22
CA ALA A 24 -5.62 -0.60 12.35
C ALA A 24 -4.74 -1.86 12.51
N GLY A 25 -3.47 -1.80 12.10
CA GLY A 25 -2.53 -2.93 12.20
C GLY A 25 -2.25 -3.65 10.89
N LYS A 26 -2.56 -3.06 9.72
CA LYS A 26 -2.26 -3.62 8.40
C LYS A 26 -0.78 -4.00 8.23
N ASP A 27 0.12 -3.08 8.54
CA ASP A 27 1.57 -3.34 8.45
C ASP A 27 1.98 -4.52 9.32
N THR A 28 1.43 -4.60 10.53
CA THR A 28 1.66 -5.71 11.46
C THR A 28 1.13 -7.04 10.91
N CYS A 29 -0.06 -7.04 10.31
CA CYS A 29 -0.62 -8.22 9.65
C CYS A 29 0.25 -8.67 8.46
N ALA A 30 0.71 -7.73 7.62
CA ALA A 30 1.62 -8.02 6.52
C ALA A 30 2.93 -8.63 7.03
N ASP A 31 3.51 -8.08 8.11
CA ASP A 31 4.74 -8.63 8.72
C ASP A 31 4.53 -10.05 9.25
N ILE A 32 3.37 -10.35 9.82
CA ILE A 32 3.01 -11.70 10.22
C ILE A 32 2.98 -12.64 9.00
N LEU A 33 2.29 -12.25 7.92
CA LEU A 33 2.20 -13.05 6.69
C LEU A 33 3.57 -13.30 6.06
N VAL A 34 4.45 -12.31 6.08
CA VAL A 34 5.84 -12.44 5.61
C VAL A 34 6.58 -13.47 6.46
N LYS A 35 6.59 -13.28 7.78
CA LYS A 35 7.36 -14.12 8.72
C LYS A 35 6.86 -15.56 8.78
N THR A 36 5.55 -15.77 8.72
CA THR A 36 4.94 -17.08 8.95
C THR A 36 4.65 -17.86 7.67
N ARG A 37 4.47 -17.17 6.53
CA ARG A 37 4.00 -17.80 5.28
C ARG A 37 4.82 -17.39 4.05
N GLY A 38 5.86 -16.57 4.21
CA GLY A 38 6.79 -16.20 3.14
C GLY A 38 6.17 -15.30 2.07
N PHE A 39 5.24 -14.43 2.46
CA PHE A 39 4.73 -13.38 1.56
C PHE A 39 5.82 -12.33 1.29
N ALA A 40 5.88 -11.84 0.06
CA ALA A 40 6.56 -10.58 -0.26
C ALA A 40 5.61 -9.40 0.00
N ARG A 41 6.12 -8.31 0.55
CA ARG A 41 5.36 -7.05 0.70
C ARG A 41 5.46 -6.22 -0.57
N LEU A 42 4.36 -5.57 -0.93
CA LEU A 42 4.30 -4.57 -1.99
C LEU A 42 3.31 -3.48 -1.54
N ALA A 43 3.56 -2.24 -1.93
CA ALA A 43 2.63 -1.14 -1.73
C ALA A 43 2.41 -0.37 -3.03
N PHE A 44 1.19 0.08 -3.32
CA PHE A 44 0.93 0.95 -4.46
C PHE A 44 1.70 2.27 -4.32
N ALA A 45 1.84 2.76 -3.08
CA ALA A 45 2.61 3.96 -2.78
C ALA A 45 4.14 3.76 -2.89
N ASP A 46 4.65 2.56 -3.23
CA ASP A 46 6.09 2.38 -3.37
C ASP A 46 6.65 3.15 -4.56
N ALA A 47 5.97 3.14 -5.71
CA ALA A 47 6.41 3.92 -6.89
C ALA A 47 6.36 5.43 -6.61
N LEU A 48 5.35 5.88 -5.86
CA LEU A 48 5.24 7.25 -5.40
C LEU A 48 6.44 7.62 -4.51
N ARG A 49 6.80 6.73 -3.58
CA ARG A 49 7.95 6.94 -2.70
C ARG A 49 9.23 7.08 -3.50
N ASP A 50 9.45 6.22 -4.48
CA ASP A 50 10.65 6.26 -5.31
C ASP A 50 10.77 7.58 -6.08
N GLU A 51 9.67 8.09 -6.63
CA GLU A 51 9.65 9.41 -7.28
C GLU A 51 9.99 10.55 -6.31
N VAL A 52 9.39 10.56 -5.12
CA VAL A 52 9.67 11.58 -4.11
C VAL A 52 11.14 11.51 -3.66
N VAL A 53 11.64 10.30 -3.41
CA VAL A 53 13.04 10.08 -3.01
C VAL A 53 13.99 10.62 -4.07
N ALA A 54 13.72 10.35 -5.35
CA ALA A 54 14.50 10.87 -6.46
C ALA A 54 14.42 12.39 -6.56
N ALA A 55 13.20 12.95 -6.52
CA ALA A 55 12.97 14.39 -6.69
C ALA A 55 13.60 15.22 -5.57
N PHE A 56 13.66 14.72 -4.34
CA PHE A 56 14.27 15.42 -3.22
C PHE A 56 15.72 14.99 -2.94
N SER A 57 16.22 13.96 -3.63
CA SER A 57 17.55 13.38 -3.40
C SER A 57 17.79 13.02 -1.91
N VAL A 58 16.83 12.32 -1.31
CA VAL A 58 16.82 11.96 0.13
C VAL A 58 16.93 10.45 0.32
N ASP A 59 17.30 10.01 1.52
CA ASP A 59 17.36 8.58 1.83
C ASP A 59 15.96 7.97 2.02
N VAL A 60 15.70 6.86 1.34
CA VAL A 60 14.45 6.09 1.39
C VAL A 60 14.14 5.58 2.79
N ALA A 61 15.15 5.32 3.64
CA ALA A 61 14.94 4.80 4.98
C ALA A 61 14.05 5.74 5.84
N SER A 62 14.16 7.06 5.63
CA SER A 62 13.36 8.07 6.32
C SER A 62 11.85 7.97 6.01
N PHE A 63 11.46 7.34 4.91
CA PHE A 63 10.07 7.15 4.49
C PHE A 63 9.46 5.84 5.03
N ALA A 64 10.28 4.91 5.49
CA ALA A 64 9.85 3.63 6.05
C ALA A 64 9.70 3.69 7.58
N ASP A 65 10.59 4.41 8.27
CA ASP A 65 10.60 4.49 9.73
C ASP A 65 9.35 5.17 10.30
N ARG A 66 8.79 4.60 11.37
CA ARG A 66 7.51 5.04 11.94
C ARG A 66 7.54 6.45 12.51
N VAL A 67 8.68 6.88 13.05
CA VAL A 67 8.86 8.18 13.69
C VAL A 67 9.34 9.20 12.66
N LEU A 68 10.35 8.85 11.87
CA LEU A 68 10.95 9.77 10.90
C LEU A 68 9.95 10.17 9.81
N LYS A 69 9.07 9.26 9.39
CA LYS A 69 8.10 9.55 8.34
C LYS A 69 7.08 10.63 8.71
N GLU A 70 6.89 10.90 9.99
CA GLU A 70 5.97 11.92 10.51
C GLU A 70 6.71 13.18 11.00
N ARG A 71 8.05 13.21 10.96
CA ARG A 71 8.86 14.33 11.43
C ARG A 71 9.16 15.29 10.27
N PRO A 72 8.80 16.59 10.38
CA PRO A 72 9.20 17.58 9.40
C PRO A 72 10.72 17.72 9.30
N THR A 73 11.23 17.87 8.07
CA THR A 73 12.66 18.02 7.82
C THR A 73 12.95 19.17 6.84
N PRO A 74 14.08 19.89 6.99
CA PRO A 74 14.49 20.92 6.05
C PRO A 74 14.74 20.40 4.62
N THR A 75 15.12 19.12 4.48
CA THR A 75 15.37 18.49 3.18
C THR A 75 14.10 18.31 2.35
N LEU A 76 12.93 18.27 2.99
CA LEU A 76 11.63 18.10 2.36
C LEU A 76 10.84 19.42 2.22
N GLN A 77 11.52 20.57 2.24
CA GLN A 77 10.93 21.83 1.79
C GLN A 77 10.62 21.74 0.29
N ILE A 78 9.39 22.07 -0.12
CA ILE A 78 8.93 21.90 -1.51
C ILE A 78 9.88 22.54 -2.52
N ARG A 79 10.42 23.72 -2.21
CA ARG A 79 11.41 24.43 -3.06
C ARG A 79 12.68 23.63 -3.39
N ARG A 80 12.96 22.54 -2.68
CA ARG A 80 14.15 21.68 -2.87
C ARG A 80 13.87 20.51 -3.82
N SER A 81 12.61 20.31 -4.23
CA SER A 81 12.27 19.33 -5.25
C SER A 81 12.96 19.67 -6.57
N ALA A 82 13.51 18.66 -7.25
CA ALA A 82 13.99 18.78 -8.62
C ALA A 82 12.85 18.75 -9.66
N ASP A 83 11.63 18.41 -9.25
CA ASP A 83 10.44 18.41 -10.09
C ASP A 83 9.79 19.81 -10.08
N GLU A 84 9.95 20.55 -11.18
CA GLU A 84 9.46 21.93 -11.35
C GLU A 84 7.93 22.01 -11.41
N GLU A 85 7.27 21.02 -12.00
CA GLU A 85 5.81 20.96 -12.08
C GLU A 85 5.19 20.76 -10.70
N PHE A 86 5.80 19.91 -9.87
CA PHE A 86 5.41 19.75 -8.48
C PHE A 86 5.52 21.07 -7.70
N ILE A 87 6.62 21.82 -7.87
CA ILE A 87 6.79 23.13 -7.23
C ILE A 87 5.73 24.11 -7.71
N ALA A 88 5.50 24.19 -9.02
CA ALA A 88 4.51 25.08 -9.61
C ALA A 88 3.09 24.77 -9.12
N ARG A 89 2.74 23.47 -9.05
CA ARG A 89 1.44 23.01 -8.54
C ARG A 89 1.27 23.34 -7.07
N ALA A 90 2.27 23.08 -6.23
CA ALA A 90 2.22 23.43 -4.82
C ALA A 90 2.04 24.94 -4.60
N LYS A 91 2.75 25.76 -5.38
CA LYS A 91 2.60 27.22 -5.35
C LYS A 91 1.20 27.66 -5.75
N ALA A 92 0.64 27.07 -6.82
CA ALA A 92 -0.71 27.38 -7.29
C ALA A 92 -1.80 27.05 -6.25
N LEU A 93 -1.57 26.02 -5.43
CA LEU A 93 -2.44 25.63 -4.32
C LEU A 93 -2.20 26.43 -3.03
N GLY A 94 -1.28 27.41 -3.04
CA GLY A 94 -1.01 28.30 -1.91
C GLY A 94 -0.12 27.69 -0.81
N TYR A 95 0.60 26.60 -1.08
CA TYR A 95 1.51 26.01 -0.11
C TYR A 95 2.77 26.89 0.09
N ASP A 96 3.17 27.07 1.35
CA ASP A 96 4.48 27.65 1.66
C ASP A 96 5.61 26.70 1.21
N LEU A 97 6.45 27.18 0.29
CA LEU A 97 7.55 26.41 -0.30
C LEU A 97 8.75 26.24 0.66
N TRP A 98 8.83 27.06 1.71
CA TRP A 98 9.91 27.08 2.71
C TRP A 98 9.56 26.32 3.99
N ALA A 99 8.28 26.07 4.24
CA ALA A 99 7.84 25.25 5.36
C ALA A 99 8.47 23.85 5.31
N GLN A 100 9.05 23.43 6.43
CA GLN A 100 9.52 22.06 6.60
C GLN A 100 8.33 21.11 6.56
N ARG A 101 8.47 19.98 5.87
CA ARG A 101 7.43 18.96 5.78
C ARG A 101 7.99 17.60 6.10
N SER A 102 7.11 16.73 6.57
CA SER A 102 7.42 15.33 6.84
C SER A 102 7.35 14.49 5.55
N PRO A 103 8.00 13.33 5.51
CA PRO A 103 7.83 12.35 4.43
C PRO A 103 6.36 12.03 4.15
N ARG A 104 5.53 11.87 5.19
CA ARG A 104 4.09 11.63 5.09
C ARG A 104 3.37 12.75 4.32
N GLU A 105 3.64 14.00 4.69
CA GLU A 105 3.00 15.16 4.07
C GLU A 105 3.39 15.31 2.61
N ILE A 106 4.67 15.15 2.29
CA ILE A 106 5.14 15.19 0.89
C ILE A 106 4.55 14.04 0.09
N MET A 107 4.53 12.80 0.62
CA MET A 107 3.92 11.68 -0.10
C MET A 107 2.44 11.92 -0.39
N ARG A 108 1.68 12.49 0.56
CA ARG A 108 0.28 12.84 0.35
C ARG A 108 0.14 13.90 -0.74
N LEU A 109 0.87 15.01 -0.61
CA LEU A 109 0.83 16.12 -1.56
C LEU A 109 1.20 15.65 -2.98
N TRP A 110 2.28 14.87 -3.10
CA TRP A 110 2.75 14.32 -4.37
C TRP A 110 1.70 13.42 -5.02
N GLY A 111 1.08 12.54 -4.22
CA GLY A 111 0.08 11.59 -4.72
C GLY A 111 -1.25 12.24 -5.10
N THR A 112 -1.85 13.02 -4.20
CA THR A 112 -3.22 13.52 -4.36
C THR A 112 -3.30 14.82 -5.13
N GLU A 113 -2.44 15.79 -4.79
CA GLU A 113 -2.55 17.15 -5.33
C GLU A 113 -1.73 17.35 -6.61
N TYR A 114 -0.70 16.54 -6.84
CA TYR A 114 0.16 16.61 -8.00
C TYR A 114 -0.09 15.46 -8.99
N ARG A 115 0.45 14.26 -8.75
CA ARG A 115 0.46 13.19 -9.75
C ARG A 115 -0.94 12.78 -10.22
N ARG A 116 -1.90 12.56 -9.31
CA ARG A 116 -3.29 12.22 -9.71
C ARG A 116 -4.00 13.28 -10.55
N GLN A 117 -3.50 14.51 -10.58
CA GLN A 117 -4.08 15.60 -11.36
C GLN A 117 -3.43 15.72 -12.74
N VAL A 118 -2.28 15.07 -12.94
CA VAL A 118 -1.45 15.16 -14.15
C VAL A 118 -1.38 13.82 -14.89
N THR A 119 -1.45 12.71 -14.17
CA THR A 119 -1.41 11.34 -14.72
C THR A 119 -2.78 10.69 -14.65
N ALA A 120 -3.06 9.76 -15.57
CA ALA A 120 -4.25 8.92 -15.50
C ALA A 120 -4.30 8.11 -14.19
N ASP A 121 -5.52 7.80 -13.72
CA ASP A 121 -5.75 7.07 -12.46
C ASP A 121 -5.01 5.72 -12.35
N ASN A 122 -4.63 5.14 -13.49
CA ASN A 122 -3.95 3.84 -13.58
C ASN A 122 -2.43 3.92 -13.45
N TYR A 123 -1.82 5.11 -13.40
CA TYR A 123 -0.36 5.27 -13.37
C TYR A 123 0.32 4.45 -12.26
N TRP A 124 -0.24 4.49 -11.05
CA TRP A 124 0.30 3.72 -9.92
C TRP A 124 0.03 2.21 -10.04
N LEU A 125 -1.05 1.82 -10.73
CA LEU A 125 -1.36 0.41 -11.00
C LEU A 125 -0.38 -0.19 -12.00
N GLU A 126 -0.02 0.55 -13.05
CA GLU A 126 0.99 0.12 -14.03
C GLU A 126 2.34 -0.14 -13.36
N ARG A 127 2.80 0.79 -12.50
CA ARG A 127 4.04 0.61 -11.74
C ARG A 127 3.96 -0.54 -10.73
N ALA A 128 2.80 -0.74 -10.11
CA ALA A 128 2.59 -1.90 -9.23
C ALA A 128 2.64 -3.21 -10.02
N ASN A 129 2.10 -3.23 -11.24
CA ASN A 129 2.12 -4.38 -12.13
C ASN A 129 3.53 -4.78 -12.55
N ASP A 130 4.39 -3.81 -12.89
CA ASP A 130 5.79 -4.06 -13.20
C ASP A 130 6.51 -4.75 -12.02
N ARG A 131 6.25 -4.29 -10.80
CA ARG A 131 6.82 -4.87 -9.57
C ARG A 131 6.28 -6.28 -9.29
N VAL A 132 4.99 -6.51 -9.50
CA VAL A 132 4.40 -7.85 -9.40
C VAL A 132 5.10 -8.78 -10.39
N ASN A 133 5.18 -8.42 -11.67
CA ASN A 133 5.84 -9.22 -12.70
C ASN A 133 7.30 -9.52 -12.35
N ALA A 134 8.03 -8.54 -11.83
CA ALA A 134 9.40 -8.74 -11.35
C ALA A 134 9.49 -9.76 -10.19
N LEU A 135 8.55 -9.73 -9.24
CA LEU A 135 8.47 -10.72 -8.16
C LEU A 135 8.13 -12.11 -8.72
N LEU A 136 7.17 -12.20 -9.64
CA LEU A 136 6.76 -13.47 -10.25
C LEU A 136 7.89 -14.11 -11.06
N ALA A 137 8.63 -13.30 -11.83
CA ALA A 137 9.81 -13.73 -12.59
C ALA A 137 10.91 -14.31 -11.67
N ARG A 138 11.01 -13.79 -10.44
CA ARG A 138 11.92 -14.29 -9.40
C ARG A 138 11.43 -15.54 -8.67
N GLY A 139 10.30 -16.13 -9.09
CA GLY A 139 9.74 -17.31 -8.45
C GLY A 139 8.90 -17.00 -7.20
N ILE A 140 8.68 -15.74 -6.84
CA ILE A 140 7.79 -15.38 -5.73
C ILE A 140 6.36 -15.69 -6.14
N ARG A 141 5.61 -16.36 -5.25
CA ARG A 141 4.22 -16.79 -5.50
C ARG A 141 3.24 -16.25 -4.47
N ARG A 142 3.72 -15.56 -3.43
CA ARG A 142 2.88 -15.01 -2.35
C ARG A 142 3.18 -13.53 -2.21
N ILE A 143 2.21 -12.67 -2.49
CA ILE A 143 2.37 -11.21 -2.47
C ILE A 143 1.27 -10.59 -1.63
N CYS A 144 1.66 -9.68 -0.74
CA CYS A 144 0.77 -8.93 0.13
C CYS A 144 0.86 -7.44 -0.21
N PHE A 145 -0.23 -6.90 -0.76
CA PHE A 145 -0.42 -5.46 -0.95
C PHE A 145 -0.81 -4.83 0.39
N THR A 146 -0.04 -3.86 0.85
CA THR A 146 -0.13 -3.37 2.24
C THR A 146 -1.01 -2.13 2.43
N ASP A 147 -1.39 -1.47 1.34
CA ASP A 147 -2.01 -0.15 1.35
C ASP A 147 -3.12 0.04 0.32
N VAL A 148 -3.99 -0.97 0.13
CA VAL A 148 -5.19 -0.84 -0.72
C VAL A 148 -6.13 0.22 -0.11
N ARG A 149 -6.39 1.29 -0.86
CA ARG A 149 -7.18 2.46 -0.43
C ARG A 149 -8.24 2.87 -1.42
N TYR A 150 -8.05 2.59 -2.71
CA TYR A 150 -8.94 3.06 -3.77
C TYR A 150 -9.64 1.89 -4.48
N ALA A 151 -10.80 2.16 -5.09
CA ALA A 151 -11.59 1.14 -5.77
C ALA A 151 -10.84 0.49 -6.94
N ASN A 152 -10.03 1.27 -7.67
CA ASN A 152 -9.21 0.77 -8.77
C ASN A 152 -8.06 -0.14 -8.27
N GLU A 153 -7.44 0.16 -7.13
CA GLU A 153 -6.46 -0.72 -6.48
C GLU A 153 -7.09 -2.03 -6.01
N ALA A 154 -8.30 -1.95 -5.43
CA ALA A 154 -9.06 -3.12 -5.03
C ALA A 154 -9.40 -4.01 -6.22
N ALA A 155 -9.95 -3.41 -7.30
CA ALA A 155 -10.27 -4.11 -8.55
C ALA A 155 -9.02 -4.74 -9.18
N TYR A 156 -7.88 -4.05 -9.17
CA TYR A 156 -6.62 -4.63 -9.66
C TYR A 156 -6.23 -5.90 -8.88
N VAL A 157 -6.32 -5.87 -7.55
CA VAL A 157 -6.03 -7.05 -6.73
C VAL A 157 -7.02 -8.19 -7.00
N THR A 158 -8.33 -7.91 -7.05
CA THR A 158 -9.35 -8.96 -7.13
C THR A 158 -9.61 -9.45 -8.55
N GLU A 159 -9.67 -8.56 -9.53
CA GLU A 159 -10.08 -8.87 -10.91
C GLU A 159 -8.87 -9.19 -11.79
N SER A 160 -7.80 -8.40 -11.70
CA SER A 160 -6.60 -8.62 -12.53
C SER A 160 -5.69 -9.70 -11.96
N LEU A 161 -5.47 -9.70 -10.65
CA LEU A 161 -4.57 -10.65 -9.99
C LEU A 161 -5.28 -11.86 -9.35
N GLN A 162 -6.61 -11.90 -9.38
CA GLN A 162 -7.42 -12.96 -8.76
C GLN A 162 -7.08 -13.17 -7.27
N GLY A 163 -6.73 -12.07 -6.58
CA GLY A 163 -6.38 -12.03 -5.18
C GLY A 163 -7.56 -11.77 -4.25
N ASP A 164 -7.33 -12.00 -2.96
CA ASP A 164 -8.33 -11.75 -1.92
C ASP A 164 -8.05 -10.42 -1.19
N LEU A 165 -9.10 -9.69 -0.84
CA LEU A 165 -9.00 -8.48 -0.01
C LEU A 165 -9.38 -8.78 1.44
N TRP A 166 -8.51 -8.37 2.36
CA TRP A 166 -8.68 -8.55 3.80
C TRP A 166 -8.79 -7.18 4.49
N ARG A 167 -9.88 -6.98 5.24
CA ARG A 167 -10.07 -5.76 6.01
C ARG A 167 -9.55 -5.95 7.43
N ILE A 168 -8.60 -5.11 7.85
CA ILE A 168 -8.14 -5.07 9.24
C ILE A 168 -8.90 -3.95 9.96
N ARG A 169 -9.64 -4.33 11.01
CA ARG A 169 -10.42 -3.42 11.87
C ARG A 169 -9.77 -3.26 13.23
N ARG A 170 -9.90 -2.07 13.81
CA ARG A 170 -9.50 -1.80 15.19
C ARG A 170 -10.31 -0.63 15.71
N ARG A 171 -11.09 -0.83 16.77
CA ARG A 171 -11.99 0.18 17.36
C ARG A 171 -11.32 1.54 17.56
N ALA A 172 -10.12 1.55 18.12
CA ALA A 172 -9.36 2.79 18.36
C ALA A 172 -8.91 3.52 17.08
N ALA A 173 -8.76 2.81 15.96
CA ALA A 173 -8.47 3.40 14.66
C ALA A 173 -9.77 3.82 13.93
N ASP A 174 -10.80 2.99 14.04
CA ASP A 174 -12.11 3.20 13.43
C ASP A 174 -12.89 4.37 14.06
N SER A 175 -12.63 4.70 15.34
CA SER A 175 -13.28 5.82 16.04
C SER A 175 -12.67 7.19 15.75
N ARG A 176 -11.52 7.27 15.07
CA ARG A 176 -10.91 8.56 14.71
C ARG A 176 -11.76 9.21 13.61
N HIS A 177 -12.00 10.52 13.69
CA HIS A 177 -12.73 11.23 12.63
C HIS A 177 -11.93 11.17 11.32
N ALA A 178 -12.60 10.75 10.24
CA ALA A 178 -12.01 10.72 8.90
C ALA A 178 -11.88 12.16 8.38
N SER A 179 -10.65 12.65 8.22
CA SER A 179 -10.40 14.04 7.79
C SER A 179 -10.24 14.19 6.27
N HIS A 180 -10.21 13.09 5.50
CA HIS A 180 -9.87 13.14 4.07
C HIS A 180 -10.74 12.23 3.19
N SER A 181 -10.97 12.68 1.95
CA SER A 181 -11.78 12.04 0.90
C SER A 181 -11.35 10.60 0.57
N SER A 182 -10.08 10.25 0.74
CA SER A 182 -9.56 8.89 0.55
C SER A 182 -10.09 7.87 1.56
N GLU A 183 -10.75 8.31 2.64
CA GLU A 183 -11.33 7.41 3.65
C GLU A 183 -12.78 6.98 3.34
N SER A 184 -13.48 7.73 2.48
CA SER A 184 -14.85 7.42 2.03
C SER A 184 -14.91 6.15 1.18
N ASP A 185 -13.88 5.94 0.35
CA ASP A 185 -13.80 4.79 -0.55
C ASP A 185 -13.40 3.51 0.17
N LEU A 186 -12.57 3.61 1.21
CA LEU A 186 -12.11 2.48 2.02
C LEU A 186 -13.28 1.63 2.55
N GLU A 187 -14.36 2.28 3.01
CA GLU A 187 -15.52 1.57 3.55
C GLU A 187 -16.29 0.78 2.49
N ARG A 188 -16.29 1.27 1.24
CA ARG A 188 -17.00 0.67 0.10
C ARG A 188 -16.30 -0.56 -0.48
N ILE A 189 -15.00 -0.73 -0.22
CA ILE A 189 -14.21 -1.85 -0.76
C ILE A 189 -14.68 -3.17 -0.16
N LYS A 190 -15.36 -4.01 -0.95
CA LYS A 190 -15.76 -5.35 -0.50
C LYS A 190 -14.53 -6.19 -0.20
N CYS A 191 -14.47 -6.73 1.00
CA CYS A 191 -13.37 -7.58 1.46
C CYS A 191 -13.93 -8.98 1.71
N LYS A 192 -13.18 -10.00 1.29
CA LYS A 192 -13.53 -11.40 1.50
C LYS A 192 -13.44 -11.77 2.98
N GLU A 193 -12.45 -11.20 3.67
CA GLU A 193 -12.19 -11.45 5.09
C GLU A 193 -12.17 -10.13 5.87
N VAL A 194 -12.58 -10.20 7.13
CA VAL A 194 -12.48 -9.10 8.09
C VAL A 194 -11.79 -9.62 9.34
N ILE A 195 -10.65 -9.04 9.70
CA ILE A 195 -9.84 -9.41 10.86
C ILE A 195 -9.94 -8.29 11.90
N HIS A 196 -10.34 -8.64 13.12
CA HIS A 196 -10.51 -7.71 14.23
C HIS A 196 -9.27 -7.68 15.13
N ASN A 197 -8.48 -6.60 15.04
CA ASN A 197 -7.25 -6.41 15.81
C ASN A 197 -7.52 -5.75 17.17
N GLU A 198 -8.13 -6.51 18.09
CA GLU A 198 -8.53 -6.03 19.42
C GLU A 198 -7.73 -6.64 20.57
N LEU A 199 -7.20 -7.85 20.40
CA LEU A 199 -6.64 -8.66 21.49
C LEU A 199 -5.10 -8.80 21.45
N GLY A 200 -4.43 -8.03 20.59
CA GLY A 200 -2.97 -7.97 20.52
C GLY A 200 -2.35 -8.82 19.42
N LEU A 201 -1.01 -8.94 19.44
CA LEU A 201 -0.23 -9.48 18.33
C LEU A 201 -0.45 -10.98 18.09
N GLN A 202 -0.56 -11.76 19.16
CA GLN A 202 -0.74 -13.22 19.05
C GLN A 202 -2.10 -13.55 18.43
N GLU A 203 -3.16 -12.89 18.88
CA GLU A 203 -4.49 -13.07 18.30
C GLU A 203 -4.54 -12.64 16.84
N LEU A 204 -3.96 -11.48 16.51
CA LEU A 204 -3.87 -11.01 15.13
C LEU A 204 -3.15 -12.04 14.24
N ALA A 205 -2.14 -12.73 14.78
CA ALA A 205 -1.43 -13.78 14.05
C ALA A 205 -2.28 -15.04 13.86
N LEU A 206 -3.04 -15.46 14.86
CA LEU A 206 -3.97 -16.59 14.76
C LEU A 206 -5.07 -16.30 13.73
N GLU A 207 -5.69 -15.13 13.80
CA GLU A 207 -6.74 -14.70 12.87
C GLU A 207 -6.22 -14.61 11.42
N ALA A 208 -5.04 -14.01 11.21
CA ALA A 208 -4.43 -13.95 9.89
C ALA A 208 -4.10 -15.34 9.33
N GLN A 209 -3.69 -16.29 10.18
CA GLN A 209 -3.44 -17.66 9.76
C GLN A 209 -4.74 -18.42 9.46
N ALA A 210 -5.77 -18.23 10.29
CA ALA A 210 -7.09 -18.83 10.08
C ALA A 210 -7.71 -18.35 8.77
N ALA A 211 -7.70 -17.04 8.53
CA ALA A 211 -8.16 -16.45 7.26
C ALA A 211 -7.41 -17.01 6.05
N LEU A 212 -6.10 -17.29 6.17
CA LEU A 212 -5.34 -17.89 5.07
C LEU A 212 -5.79 -19.34 4.77
N VAL A 213 -6.11 -20.12 5.79
CA VAL A 213 -6.45 -21.55 5.67
C VAL A 213 -7.90 -21.75 5.22
N ARG A 214 -8.82 -20.85 5.59
CA ARG A 214 -10.22 -20.87 5.11
C ARG A 214 -10.31 -20.92 3.58
N HIS A 215 -9.29 -20.43 2.88
CA HIS A 215 -9.24 -20.36 1.41
C HIS A 215 -8.40 -21.46 0.74
N VAL A 216 -8.00 -22.50 1.46
CA VAL A 216 -7.34 -23.70 0.88
C VAL A 216 -8.32 -24.86 0.71
N LEU A 217 -9.52 -24.77 1.30
CA LEU A 217 -10.51 -25.85 1.36
C LEU A 217 -11.78 -25.60 0.53
N GLU A 218 -11.80 -24.54 -0.29
CA GLU A 218 -12.83 -24.25 -1.31
C GLU A 218 -12.23 -24.41 -2.71
#